data_AF-A0A0B1SPW3-F1
#
_entry.id   AF-A0A0B1SPW3-F1
#
_cell.length_a   1.000
_cell.length_b   1.000
_cell.length_c   1.000
_cell.angle_alpha   90.00
_cell.angle_beta   90.00
_cell.angle_gamma   90.00
#
_symmetry.space_group_name_H-M   'P 1'
#
loop_
_entity.id
_entity.type
_entity.pdbx_description
1 polymer ?
#
loop_
_entity_poly.entity_id
_entity_poly.type
_entity_poly.pdbx_seq_one_letter_code
_entity_poly.pdbx_strand_id
1 'polypeptide(L)'
;MKTRFEILTELLDKACQGFEIWDEHAERNIKYGHRVVLEARLLHLIESKFDIIEKICAEFDKLKGDQHGVNNEREVSTDLILKNCLLTGPSFQFLRYEIRHCDLMFTEIHESFLKSYLDMEW
;
A
#
# COMPACT_ATOMS: atom_id res chain seq x y z
N MET A 1 -6.06 -14.36 -11.70
CA MET A 1 -4.68 -14.17 -11.17
C MET A 1 -4.11 -12.80 -11.55
N LYS A 2 -4.20 -12.37 -12.82
CA LYS A 2 -3.73 -11.06 -13.31
C LYS A 2 -4.20 -9.85 -12.47
N THR A 3 -5.50 -9.78 -12.17
CA THR A 3 -6.11 -8.65 -11.44
C THR A 3 -5.58 -8.44 -10.01
N ARG A 4 -5.12 -9.49 -9.32
CA ARG A 4 -4.58 -9.38 -7.95
C ARG A 4 -3.18 -8.78 -7.93
N PHE A 5 -2.34 -9.14 -8.90
CA PHE A 5 -1.02 -8.55 -9.04
C PHE A 5 -1.13 -7.09 -9.51
N GLU A 6 -2.05 -6.81 -10.44
CA GLU A 6 -2.31 -5.45 -10.91
C GLU A 6 -2.67 -4.50 -9.75
N ILE A 7 -3.60 -4.89 -8.87
CA ILE A 7 -3.98 -4.04 -7.73
C ILE A 7 -2.89 -3.93 -6.65
N LEU A 8 -2.06 -4.97 -6.48
CA LEU A 8 -0.93 -4.92 -5.55
C LEU A 8 0.18 -3.99 -6.07
N THR A 9 0.46 -4.04 -7.38
CA THR A 9 1.35 -3.09 -8.05
C THR A 9 0.83 -1.66 -7.91
N GLU A 10 -0.48 -1.44 -8.10
CA GLU A 10 -1.07 -0.11 -7.90
C GLU A 10 -0.89 0.40 -6.46
N LEU A 11 -1.04 -0.47 -5.45
CA LEU A 11 -0.78 -0.11 -4.05
C LEU A 11 0.70 0.23 -3.81
N LEU A 12 1.62 -0.53 -4.42
CA LEU A 12 3.06 -0.24 -4.36
C LEU A 12 3.38 1.11 -5.02
N ASP A 13 2.82 1.39 -6.20
CA ASP A 13 3.00 2.66 -6.89
C ASP A 13 2.52 3.83 -6.02
N LYS A 14 1.40 3.65 -5.30
CA LYS A 14 0.92 4.63 -4.33
C LYS A 14 1.86 4.81 -3.14
N ALA A 15 2.41 3.74 -2.58
CA ALA A 15 3.41 3.85 -1.52
C ALA A 15 4.64 4.64 -2.00
N CYS A 16 5.09 4.39 -3.22
CA CYS A 16 6.24 5.08 -3.83
C CYS A 16 5.98 6.58 -4.07
N GLN A 17 4.76 7.00 -4.41
CA GLN A 17 4.39 8.42 -4.51
C GLN A 17 4.65 9.19 -3.21
N GLY A 18 4.59 8.52 -2.05
CA GLY A 18 4.94 9.13 -0.78
C GLY A 18 6.39 9.63 -0.69
N PHE A 19 7.33 8.98 -1.40
CA PHE A 19 8.72 9.44 -1.47
C PHE A 19 8.87 10.68 -2.36
N GLU A 20 8.11 10.78 -3.45
CA GLU A 20 8.12 11.98 -4.31
C GLU A 20 7.64 13.23 -3.55
N ILE A 21 6.63 13.08 -2.70
CA ILE A 21 6.15 14.16 -1.81
C ILE A 21 7.21 14.52 -0.77
N TRP A 22 7.91 13.52 -0.24
CA TRP A 22 8.99 13.76 0.71
C TRP A 22 10.16 14.54 0.08
N ASP A 23 10.52 14.22 -1.15
CA ASP A 23 11.53 14.97 -1.91
C ASP A 23 11.11 16.45 -2.08
N GLU A 24 9.83 16.71 -2.40
CA GLU A 24 9.30 18.09 -2.45
C GLU A 24 9.46 18.83 -1.11
N HIS A 25 9.15 18.16 0.01
CA HIS A 25 9.34 18.73 1.34
C HIS A 25 10.82 19.01 1.66
N ALA A 26 11.73 18.21 1.11
CA ALA A 26 13.16 18.38 1.29
C ALA A 26 13.71 19.59 0.53
N GLU A 27 13.19 19.85 -0.67
CA GLU A 27 13.60 20.97 -1.52
C GLU A 27 13.00 22.32 -1.09
N ARG A 28 11.83 22.30 -0.44
CA ARG A 28 11.07 23.52 -0.11
C ARG A 28 11.21 23.91 1.36
N ASN A 29 11.41 25.21 1.59
CA ASN A 29 11.63 25.76 2.93
C ASN A 29 10.30 26.01 3.66
N ILE A 30 9.88 25.08 4.51
CA ILE A 30 8.78 25.24 5.47
C ILE A 30 9.30 25.19 6.91
N LYS A 31 8.48 25.65 7.87
CA LYS A 31 8.84 25.61 9.30
C LYS A 31 9.21 24.19 9.72
N TYR A 32 10.38 24.06 10.35
CA TYR A 32 10.95 22.76 10.73
C TYR A 32 9.97 21.88 11.51
N GLY A 33 9.25 22.44 12.49
CA GLY A 33 8.27 21.68 13.27
C GLY A 33 7.14 21.09 12.42
N HIS A 34 6.63 21.85 11.44
CA HIS A 34 5.59 21.36 10.54
C HIS A 34 6.14 20.28 9.60
N ARG A 35 7.36 20.47 9.08
CA ARG A 35 8.05 19.49 8.25
C ARG A 35 8.16 18.14 8.94
N VAL A 36 8.64 18.13 10.19
CA VAL A 36 8.78 16.90 10.99
C VAL A 36 7.43 16.16 11.12
N VAL A 37 6.34 16.89 11.37
CA VAL A 37 5.01 16.28 11.49
C VAL A 37 4.55 15.68 10.16
N LEU A 38 4.71 16.41 9.05
CA LEU A 38 4.30 15.94 7.73
C LEU A 38 5.11 14.73 7.26
N GLU A 39 6.43 14.77 7.43
CA GLU A 39 7.32 13.67 7.05
C GLU A 39 7.08 12.43 7.90
N ALA A 40 6.81 12.57 9.21
CA ALA A 40 6.43 11.44 10.06
C ALA A 40 5.10 10.80 9.61
N ARG A 41 4.10 11.60 9.21
CA ARG A 41 2.84 11.10 8.66
C ARG A 41 3.06 10.35 7.34
N LEU A 42 3.88 10.88 6.43
CA LEU A 42 4.25 10.20 5.19
C LEU A 42 4.93 8.87 5.48
N LEU A 43 5.94 8.86 6.36
CA LEU A 43 6.68 7.66 6.69
C LEU A 43 5.78 6.56 7.26
N HIS A 44 4.89 6.91 8.20
CA HIS A 44 3.91 5.97 8.75
C HIS A 44 2.95 5.41 7.70
N LEU A 45 2.48 6.27 6.78
CA LEU A 45 1.60 5.83 5.71
C LEU A 45 2.32 4.83 4.80
N ILE A 46 3.53 5.18 4.35
CA ILE A 46 4.36 4.34 3.48
C ILE A 46 4.63 2.99 4.13
N GLU A 47 5.12 3.00 5.38
CA GLU A 47 5.43 1.80 6.15
C GLU A 47 4.20 0.88 6.26
N SER A 48 3.03 1.44 6.59
CA SER A 48 1.78 0.65 6.67
C SER A 48 1.42 -0.05 5.36
N LYS A 49 1.75 0.54 4.20
CA LYS A 49 1.47 -0.06 2.88
C LYS A 49 2.48 -1.15 2.54
N PHE A 50 3.75 -0.94 2.82
CA PHE A 50 4.76 -1.99 2.67
C PHE A 50 4.42 -3.21 3.54
N ASP A 51 3.96 -2.98 4.77
CA ASP A 51 3.48 -4.02 5.68
C ASP A 51 2.37 -4.90 5.07
N ILE A 52 1.41 -4.26 4.38
CA ILE A 52 0.31 -4.96 3.69
C ILE A 52 0.86 -5.75 2.50
N ILE A 53 1.74 -5.14 1.70
CA ILE A 53 2.35 -5.77 0.53
C ILE A 53 3.16 -6.99 0.94
N GLU A 54 3.98 -6.89 1.98
CA GLU A 54 4.79 -7.99 2.51
C GLU A 54 3.93 -9.16 2.99
N LYS A 55 2.86 -8.88 3.76
CA LYS A 55 1.93 -9.92 4.23
C LYS A 55 1.30 -10.69 3.06
N ILE A 56 0.88 -9.98 2.02
CA ILE A 56 0.28 -10.59 0.82
C ILE A 56 1.31 -11.41 0.04
N CYS A 57 2.51 -10.88 -0.17
CA CYS A 57 3.60 -11.60 -0.84
C CYS A 57 3.96 -12.90 -0.09
N ALA A 58 4.05 -12.85 1.25
CA ALA A 58 4.33 -14.02 2.08
C ALA A 58 3.25 -15.10 1.99
N GLU A 59 1.97 -14.72 1.84
CA GLU A 59 0.89 -15.67 1.58
C GLU A 59 1.02 -16.34 0.20
N PHE A 60 1.40 -15.57 -0.83
CA PHE A 60 1.64 -16.13 -2.17
C PHE A 60 2.80 -17.13 -2.20
N ASP A 61 3.88 -16.87 -1.48
CA ASP A 61 5.04 -17.77 -1.44
C ASP A 61 4.73 -19.10 -0.76
N LYS A 62 3.91 -19.10 0.30
CA LYS A 62 3.42 -20.34 0.95
C LYS A 62 2.65 -21.23 -0.03
N LEU A 63 1.83 -20.65 -0.89
CA LEU A 63 1.04 -21.39 -1.89
C LEU A 63 1.90 -22.03 -2.99
N LYS A 64 3.02 -21.41 -3.36
CA LYS A 64 3.99 -21.99 -4.31
C LYS A 64 4.72 -23.20 -3.72
N GLY A 65 5.00 -23.18 -2.42
CA GLY A 65 5.61 -24.31 -1.71
C GLY A 65 4.70 -25.55 -1.67
N ASP A 66 3.39 -25.35 -1.56
CA ASP A 66 2.40 -26.43 -1.47
C ASP A 66 2.05 -27.10 -2.82
N GLN A 67 2.41 -26.49 -3.96
CA GLN A 67 2.15 -27.08 -5.28
C GLN A 67 2.88 -28.41 -5.54
N HIS A 68 3.89 -28.77 -4.75
CA HIS A 68 4.54 -30.09 -4.85
C HIS A 68 3.73 -31.23 -4.22
N GLY A 69 2.74 -30.95 -3.36
CA GLY A 69 1.87 -31.97 -2.75
C GLY A 69 0.59 -32.29 -3.52
N VAL A 70 0.15 -31.40 -4.42
CA VAL A 70 -1.21 -31.43 -5.02
C VAL A 70 -1.25 -32.06 -6.43
N ASN A 71 -0.12 -32.58 -6.94
CA ASN A 71 -0.08 -33.20 -8.26
C ASN A 71 -0.83 -34.55 -8.37
N ASN A 72 -1.32 -35.13 -7.26
CA ASN A 72 -2.03 -36.41 -7.27
C ASN A 72 -3.57 -36.31 -7.35
N GLU A 73 -4.17 -35.11 -7.28
CA GLU A 73 -5.65 -34.96 -7.26
C GLU A 73 -6.17 -33.89 -8.25
N ARG A 74 -5.48 -33.78 -9.38
CA ARG A 74 -5.36 -32.61 -10.28
C ARG A 74 -6.60 -31.93 -10.90
N GLU A 75 -7.85 -32.29 -10.62
CA GLU A 75 -9.00 -31.66 -11.32
C GLU A 75 -10.07 -30.98 -10.45
N VAL A 76 -10.08 -31.15 -9.13
CA VAL A 76 -11.11 -30.54 -8.26
C VAL A 76 -10.59 -29.37 -7.42
N SER A 77 -9.27 -29.21 -7.29
CA SER A 77 -8.67 -28.35 -6.25
C SER A 77 -8.37 -26.91 -6.67
N THR A 78 -8.29 -26.57 -7.95
CA THR A 78 -7.98 -25.19 -8.37
C THR A 78 -9.05 -24.19 -7.96
N ASP A 79 -10.32 -24.59 -7.94
CA ASP A 79 -11.44 -23.74 -7.54
C ASP A 79 -11.57 -23.61 -5.99
N LEU A 80 -11.17 -24.65 -5.25
CA LEU A 80 -11.11 -24.63 -3.77
C LEU A 80 -9.91 -23.82 -3.26
N ILE A 81 -8.76 -23.92 -3.93
CA ILE A 81 -7.56 -23.12 -3.63
C ILE A 81 -7.85 -21.63 -3.88
N LEU A 82 -8.54 -21.29 -4.97
CA LEU A 82 -8.99 -19.92 -5.24
C LEU A 82 -9.99 -19.41 -4.19
N LYS A 83 -10.89 -20.26 -3.69
CA LYS A 83 -11.83 -19.93 -2.59
C LYS A 83 -11.14 -19.74 -1.25
N ASN A 84 -10.17 -20.56 -0.87
CA ASN A 84 -9.43 -20.36 0.37
C ASN A 84 -8.58 -19.08 0.33
N CYS A 85 -7.93 -18.77 -0.79
CA CYS A 85 -7.25 -17.49 -1.00
C CYS A 85 -8.20 -16.28 -1.12
N LEU A 86 -9.53 -16.48 -1.25
CA LEU A 86 -10.53 -15.42 -1.15
C LEU A 86 -11.00 -15.20 0.30
N LEU A 87 -10.80 -16.17 1.18
CA LEU A 87 -11.32 -16.16 2.54
C LEU A 87 -10.27 -15.80 3.60
N THR A 88 -8.97 -15.97 3.32
CA THR A 88 -7.90 -15.73 4.32
C THR A 88 -7.00 -14.52 4.03
N GLY A 89 -6.92 -14.04 2.78
CA GLY A 89 -6.14 -12.85 2.43
C GLY A 89 -6.99 -11.58 2.41
N PRO A 90 -6.39 -10.37 2.44
CA PRO A 90 -7.14 -9.12 2.33
C PRO A 90 -7.96 -9.11 1.03
N SER A 91 -9.26 -8.83 1.16
CA SER A 91 -10.16 -8.81 0.01
C SER A 91 -9.72 -7.76 -1.03
N PHE A 92 -10.06 -7.96 -2.29
CA PHE A 92 -9.86 -6.92 -3.33
C PHE A 92 -10.42 -5.55 -2.92
N GLN A 93 -11.54 -5.56 -2.20
CA GLN A 93 -12.18 -4.34 -1.72
C GLN A 93 -11.33 -3.62 -0.67
N PHE A 94 -10.60 -4.38 0.17
CA PHE A 94 -9.64 -3.84 1.13
C PHE A 94 -8.47 -3.17 0.41
N LEU A 95 -7.87 -3.82 -0.60
CA LEU A 95 -6.75 -3.20 -1.34
C LEU A 95 -7.18 -1.93 -2.07
N ARG A 96 -8.38 -1.93 -2.66
CA ARG A 96 -8.95 -0.70 -3.26
C ARG A 96 -9.20 0.39 -2.23
N TYR A 97 -9.58 0.01 -1.01
CA TYR A 97 -9.74 0.95 0.09
C TYR A 97 -8.39 1.56 0.47
N GLU A 98 -7.34 0.75 0.61
CA GLU A 98 -5.99 1.22 0.95
C GLU A 98 -5.41 2.17 -0.11
N ILE A 99 -5.62 1.88 -1.40
CA ILE A 99 -5.24 2.78 -2.51
C ILE A 99 -5.91 4.14 -2.35
N ARG A 100 -7.25 4.16 -2.17
CA ARG A 100 -8.00 5.42 -1.97
C ARG A 100 -7.60 6.12 -0.67
N HIS A 101 -7.24 5.35 0.35
CA HIS A 101 -6.76 5.91 1.60
C HIS A 101 -5.42 6.61 1.40
N CYS A 102 -4.50 6.07 0.60
CA CYS A 102 -3.30 6.79 0.18
C CYS A 102 -3.65 8.13 -0.49
N ASP A 103 -4.57 8.12 -1.47
CA ASP A 103 -4.96 9.35 -2.18
C ASP A 103 -5.48 10.43 -1.23
N LEU A 104 -6.35 10.04 -0.29
CA LEU A 104 -6.88 10.95 0.72
C LEU A 104 -5.76 11.52 1.59
N MET A 105 -4.89 10.65 2.12
CA MET A 105 -3.84 11.07 3.04
C MET A 105 -2.79 11.94 2.34
N PHE A 106 -2.43 11.65 1.09
CA PHE A 106 -1.54 12.50 0.31
C PHE A 106 -2.16 13.87 0.06
N THR A 107 -3.47 13.93 -0.20
CA THR A 107 -4.17 15.21 -0.35
C THR A 107 -4.12 16.01 0.94
N GLU A 108 -4.41 15.41 2.09
CA GLU A 108 -4.36 16.09 3.40
C GLU A 108 -2.95 16.57 3.76
N ILE A 109 -1.94 15.74 3.51
CA ILE A 109 -0.53 16.08 3.76
C ILE A 109 -0.12 17.23 2.85
N HIS A 110 -0.48 17.18 1.57
CA HIS A 110 -0.17 18.24 0.62
C HIS A 110 -0.89 19.55 0.95
N GLU A 111 -2.16 19.52 1.37
CA GLU A 111 -2.87 20.72 1.83
C GLU A 111 -2.17 21.34 3.05
N SER A 112 -1.80 20.52 4.02
CA SER A 112 -1.07 20.96 5.22
C SER A 112 0.32 21.52 4.87
N PHE A 113 0.98 20.93 3.88
CA PHE A 113 2.22 21.45 3.33
C PHE A 113 2.03 22.83 2.70
N LEU A 114 1.01 23.01 1.84
CA LEU A 114 0.70 24.30 1.22
C LEU A 114 0.37 25.37 2.26
N LYS A 115 -0.42 25.04 3.28
CA LYS A 115 -0.70 25.94 4.41
C LYS A 115 0.59 26.38 5.11
N SER A 116 1.51 25.45 5.37
CA SER A 116 2.82 25.77 5.95
C SER A 116 3.65 26.66 5.04
N TYR A 117 3.66 26.36 3.75
CA TYR A 117 4.48 27.06 2.75
C TYR A 117 3.98 28.48 2.49
N LEU A 118 2.67 28.71 2.58
CA LEU A 118 2.02 30.01 2.39
C LEU A 118 1.81 30.78 3.71
N ASP A 119 2.36 30.29 4.83
CA ASP A 119 2.17 30.87 6.18
C ASP A 119 0.70 31.05 6.59
N MET A 120 -0.15 30.09 6.19
CA MET A 120 -1.56 30.01 6.59
C MET A 120 -1.76 29.21 7.88
N GLU A 121 -2.92 29.35 8.50
CA GLU A 121 -3.31 28.57 9.68
C GLU A 121 -3.47 27.08 9.34
N TRP A 122 -2.99 26.23 10.25
CA TRP A 122 -2.90 24.78 10.08
C TRP A 122 -4.20 24.05 10.42
#